data_AF-A0A2U3AWE4-F1
#
_entry.id   AF-A0A2U3AWE4-F1
#
_cell.length_a   1.000
_cell.length_b   1.000
_cell.length_c   1.000
_cell.angle_alpha   90.00
_cell.angle_beta   90.00
_cell.angle_gamma   90.00
#
_symmetry.space_group_name_H-M   'P 1'
#
loop_
_entity.id
_entity.type
_entity.pdbx_description
1 polymer ?
#
loop_
_entity_poly.entity_id
_entity_poly.type
_entity_poly.pdbx_seq_one_letter_code
_entity_poly.pdbx_strand_id
1 'polypeptide(L)' 'MAYSIGQELIFTSPNGKKEKVTILKRVIDYKDGYIDEPNFKGNFDYFASVERNGQIENIFCQESELT' A
#
# COMPACT_ATOMS: atom_id res chain seq x y z
N MET A 1 -11.45 -0.59 9.07
CA MET A 1 -12.10 -1.77 8.43
C MET A 1 -11.08 -2.18 7.39
N ALA A 2 -10.44 -3.34 7.51
CA ALA A 2 -9.26 -3.62 6.70
C ALA A 2 -9.62 -3.72 5.21
N TYR A 3 -8.84 -3.06 4.36
CA TYR A 3 -9.02 -3.13 2.92
C TYR A 3 -8.76 -4.55 2.39
N SER A 4 -9.28 -4.88 1.21
CA SER A 4 -9.10 -6.21 0.60
C SER A 4 -7.95 -6.22 -0.40
N ILE A 5 -7.27 -7.36 -0.56
CA ILE A 5 -6.31 -7.55 -1.65
C ILE A 5 -7.07 -7.46 -2.99
N GLY A 6 -6.49 -6.73 -3.95
CA GLY A 6 -7.11 -6.41 -5.24
C GLY A 6 -8.04 -5.20 -5.20
N GLN A 7 -8.26 -4.59 -4.04
CA GLN A 7 -9.10 -3.40 -3.92
C GLN A 7 -8.37 -2.16 -4.43
N GLU A 8 -9.03 -1.37 -5.28
CA GLU A 8 -8.57 -0.06 -5.73
C GLU A 8 -8.96 1.01 -4.71
N LEU A 9 -7.98 1.84 -4.33
CA LEU A 9 -8.11 2.92 -3.35
C LEU A 9 -7.37 4.16 -3.84
N ILE A 10 -7.61 5.28 -3.16
CA ILE A 10 -6.85 6.51 -3.35
C ILE A 10 -5.83 6.63 -2.24
N PHE A 11 -4.55 6.54 -2.59
CA PHE A 11 -3.43 6.89 -1.73
C PHE A 11 -3.24 8.41 -1.74
N THR A 12 -3.21 9.01 -0.56
CA THR A 12 -2.84 10.42 -0.39
C THR A 12 -1.43 10.51 0.18
N SER A 13 -0.48 10.91 -0.66
CA SER A 13 0.91 11.15 -0.24
C SER A 13 0.98 12.28 0.80
N PRO A 14 2.04 12.34 1.63
CA PRO A 14 2.28 13.44 2.57
C PRO A 14 2.25 14.84 1.93
N ASN A 15 2.61 14.93 0.64
CA ASN A 15 2.56 16.16 -0.15
C ASN A 15 1.15 16.50 -0.69
N GLY A 16 0.11 15.79 -0.25
CA GLY A 16 -1.28 15.97 -0.69
C GLY A 16 -1.61 15.39 -2.08
N LYS A 17 -0.66 14.73 -2.73
CA LYS A 17 -0.88 14.09 -4.03
C LYS A 17 -1.76 12.87 -3.86
N LYS A 18 -2.84 12.80 -4.63
CA LYS A 18 -3.76 11.66 -4.66
C LYS A 18 -3.44 10.76 -5.84
N GLU A 19 -3.26 9.48 -5.59
CA GLU A 19 -2.87 8.48 -6.58
C GLU A 19 -3.74 7.23 -6.44
N LYS A 20 -4.13 6.65 -7.57
CA LYS A 20 -4.87 5.38 -7.55
C LYS A 20 -3.90 4.26 -7.25
N VAL A 21 -4.26 3.45 -6.26
CA VAL A 21 -3.45 2.30 -5.86
C VAL A 21 -4.30 1.05 -5.73
N THR A 22 -3.70 -0.10 -5.95
CA THR A 22 -4.34 -1.40 -5.76
C THR A 22 -3.64 -2.14 -4.65
N ILE A 23 -4.38 -2.55 -3.62
CA ILE A 23 -3.81 -3.32 -2.52
C ILE A 23 -3.31 -4.67 -3.03
N LEU A 24 -2.03 -4.95 -2.83
CA LEU A 24 -1.41 -6.22 -3.17
C LEU A 24 -1.27 -7.13 -1.95
N LYS A 25 -0.86 -6.55 -0.81
CA LYS A 25 -0.62 -7.29 0.44
C LYS A 25 -1.05 -6.44 1.64
N ARG A 26 -1.40 -7.11 2.74
CA ARG A 26 -1.83 -6.47 3.98
C ARG A 26 -1.05 -7.07 5.13
N VAL A 27 -0.63 -6.23 6.06
CA VAL A 27 0.14 -6.64 7.23
C VAL A 27 -0.58 -7.69 8.07
N ILE A 28 -1.92 -7.62 8.12
CA ILE A 28 -2.77 -8.54 8.87
C ILE A 28 -2.70 -9.99 8.38
N ASP A 29 -2.27 -10.22 7.13
CA ASP A 29 -2.09 -11.55 6.57
C ASP A 29 -0.73 -12.17 6.96
N TYR A 30 0.18 -11.39 7.56
CA TYR A 30 1.50 -11.83 8.01
C TYR A 30 1.49 -12.16 9.50
N LYS A 31 1.98 -13.36 9.86
CA LYS A 31 2.03 -13.83 11.25
C LYS A 31 2.84 -12.94 12.19
N ASP A 32 3.89 -12.33 11.67
CA ASP A 32 4.81 -11.49 12.46
C ASP A 32 4.35 -10.03 12.57
N GLY A 33 3.23 -9.66 11.93
CA GLY A 33 2.70 -8.29 11.98
C GLY A 33 3.52 -7.27 11.22
N TYR A 34 4.33 -7.70 10.24
CA TYR A 34 5.00 -6.82 9.28
C TYR A 34 5.10 -7.49 7.90
N ILE A 35 5.13 -6.66 6.86
CA ILE A 35 5.35 -7.12 5.48
C ILE A 35 6.86 -7.27 5.28
N ASP A 36 7.34 -8.51 5.10
CA ASP A 36 8.74 -8.82 4.82
C ASP A 36 8.95 -8.95 3.30
N GLU A 37 9.27 -7.84 2.63
CA GLU A 37 9.68 -7.82 1.22
C GLU A 37 11.20 -7.62 1.13
N PRO A 38 11.88 -8.28 0.17
CA PRO A 38 13.35 -8.34 0.12
C PRO A 38 14.04 -6.97 0.01
N ASN A 39 13.33 -5.93 -0.43
CA ASN A 39 13.87 -4.59 -0.59
C ASN A 39 13.26 -3.56 0.36
N PHE A 40 12.27 -3.93 1.19
CA PHE A 40 11.52 -2.97 1.99
C PHE A 40 11.03 -3.59 3.29
N LYS A 41 11.50 -3.04 4.42
CA LYS A 41 11.12 -3.44 5.78
C LYS A 41 10.67 -2.21 6.55
N GLY A 42 9.45 -2.23 7.09
CA GLY A 42 8.88 -1.09 7.83
C GLY A 42 7.54 -1.42 8.47
N ASN A 43 7.06 -0.51 9.34
CA ASN A 43 5.78 -0.64 10.04
C ASN A 43 4.66 -0.05 9.18
N PHE A 44 4.34 -0.71 8.07
CA PHE A 44 3.29 -0.28 7.13
C PHE A 44 2.13 -1.27 7.14
N ASP A 45 0.90 -0.76 7.08
CA ASP A 45 -0.31 -1.59 7.07
C ASP A 45 -0.52 -2.32 5.74
N TYR A 46 -0.16 -1.68 4.62
CA TYR A 46 -0.47 -2.17 3.28
C TYR A 46 0.72 -2.04 2.33
N PHE A 47 0.76 -2.95 1.36
CA PHE A 47 1.60 -2.86 0.18
C PHE A 47 0.68 -2.77 -1.04
N ALA A 48 0.85 -1.72 -1.84
CA ALA A 48 -0.03 -1.41 -2.94
C ALA A 48 0.76 -1.07 -4.21
N SER A 49 0.18 -1.32 -5.38
CA SER A 49 0.73 -0.88 -6.67
C SER A 49 0.09 0.43 -7.09
N VAL A 50 0.89 1.37 -7.58
CA VAL A 50 0.47 2.65 -8.16
C VAL A 50 0.94 2.75 -9.60
N GLU A 51 0.12 3.28 -10.49
CA GLU A 51 0.57 3.60 -11.85
C GLU A 51 1.05 5.06 -11.92
N ARG A 52 2.32 5.25 -12.28
CA ARG A 52 2.94 6.57 -12.45
C ARG A 52 3.64 6.60 -13.80
N ASN A 53 3.25 7.54 -14.65
CA ASN A 53 3.83 7.71 -16.00
C ASN A 53 3.84 6.42 -16.85
N GLY A 54 2.79 5.59 -16.73
CA GLY A 54 2.68 4.33 -17.48
C GLY A 54 3.58 3.20 -16.96
N GLN A 55 4.20 3.39 -15.78
CA GLN A 55 4.93 2.35 -15.07
C GLN A 55 4.20 1.99 -13.78
N ILE A 56 4.15 0.71 -13.48
CA ILE A 56 3.62 0.21 -12.21
C ILE A 56 4.76 0.25 -11.20
N GLU A 57 4.59 1.07 -10.17
CA GLU A 57 5.47 1.11 -9.01
C GLU A 57 4.77 0.49 -7.81
N ASN A 58 5.53 -0.16 -6.93
CA ASN A 58 4.99 -0.67 -5.68
C ASN A 58 5.36 0.26 -4.53
N ILE A 59 4.38 0.56 -3.67
CA ILE A 59 4.52 1.45 -2.52
C ILE A 59 4.01 0.76 -1.26
N PHE A 60 4.53 1.21 -0.13
CA PHE A 60 3.95 0.93 1.17
C PHE A 60 3.12 2.11 1.63
N CYS A 61 2.02 1.83 2.31
CA CYS A 61 1.11 2.85 2.82
C CYS A 61 0.45 2.40 4.12
N GLN A 62 0.11 3.38 4.94
CA GLN A 62 -0.71 3.21 6.15
C GLN A 62 -2.19 3.19 5.79
N GLU A 63 -3.01 2.59 6.65
CA GLU A 63 -4.48 2.66 6.51
C GLU A 63 -4.95 4.12 6.45
N SER A 64 -4.30 5.01 7.21
CA SER A 64 -4.64 6.43 7.30
C SER A 64 -4.35 7.24 6.03
N GLU A 65 -3.51 6.70 5.14
CA GLU A 65 -3.16 7.33 3.86
C GLU A 65 -4.08 6.89 2.71
N LEU A 66 -5.00 5.95 2.99
CA LEU A 66 -5.87 5.33 2.00
C LEU A 66 -7.33 5.72 2.24
N THR A 67 -8.03 6.03 1.14
CA THR A 67 -9.46 6.40 1.12
C THR A 67 -10.18 5.84 -0.09
#